data_AF-A0A920T2P3-F1
#
_entry.id   AF-A0A920T2P3-F1
#
_cell.length_a   1.000
_cell.length_b   1.000
_cell.length_c   1.000
_cell.angle_alpha   90.00
_cell.angle_beta   90.00
_cell.angle_gamma   90.00
#
_symmetry.space_group_name_H-M   'P 1'
#
loop_
_entity.id
_entity.type
_entity.pdbx_description
1 polymer ?
#
loop_
_entity_poly.entity_id
_entity_poly.type
_entity_poly.pdbx_seq_one_letter_code
_entity_poly.pdbx_strand_id
1 'polypeptide(L)'
;MVGVPKLDWMKIKKSKSQRLFNNDNPIFYYNPHWEIEFSSYLKWKDVILEFFKQKKFYNLIFSPHPLIQHLSKKTGYELNEKNIVEDNILVDLESDQCLDGTYTSMADVYIGDISSMVTEWVMEKPRPCIFINAHNVNWKGNDDYYMWRFGKVVNELKEFEDAVKKSTHHNDFEKIQKKLKNEFIYSSDKSSSDLCARFIETKLSIPSK
;
A
#
# COMPACT_ATOMS: atom_id res chain seq x y z
N MET A 1 -23.13 -6.90 5.07
CA MET A 1 -21.78 -6.66 4.52
C MET A 1 -21.47 -7.80 3.58
N VAL A 2 -20.99 -7.55 2.36
CA VAL A 2 -20.78 -8.59 1.32
C VAL A 2 -19.29 -8.81 0.99
N GLY A 3 -18.38 -8.21 1.76
CA GLY A 3 -16.93 -8.21 1.52
C GLY A 3 -16.49 -7.24 0.41
N VAL A 4 -15.32 -7.47 -0.20
CA VAL A 4 -14.64 -6.55 -1.12
C VAL A 4 -14.43 -7.22 -2.49
N PRO A 5 -15.29 -6.94 -3.51
CA PRO A 5 -15.19 -7.55 -4.86
C PRO A 5 -13.82 -7.39 -5.52
N LYS A 6 -13.09 -6.30 -5.24
CA LYS A 6 -11.72 -6.08 -5.74
C LYS A 6 -10.77 -7.22 -5.38
N LEU A 7 -10.93 -7.83 -4.19
CA LEU A 7 -10.09 -8.96 -3.78
C LEU A 7 -10.37 -10.22 -4.59
N ASP A 8 -11.59 -10.41 -5.08
CA ASP A 8 -11.90 -11.53 -5.99
C ASP A 8 -11.19 -11.33 -7.33
N TRP A 9 -11.20 -10.10 -7.85
CA TRP A 9 -10.50 -9.76 -9.08
C TRP A 9 -8.98 -9.90 -8.97
N MET A 10 -8.39 -9.45 -7.85
CA MET A 10 -6.95 -9.62 -7.58
C MET A 10 -6.54 -11.11 -7.57
N LYS A 11 -7.37 -11.99 -7.01
CA LYS A 11 -7.11 -13.45 -7.03
C LYS A 11 -7.04 -14.00 -8.46
N ILE A 12 -7.93 -13.55 -9.36
CA ILE A 12 -7.95 -13.96 -10.77
C ILE A 12 -6.70 -13.44 -11.50
N LYS A 13 -6.35 -12.17 -11.28
CA LYS A 13 -5.23 -11.49 -11.95
C LYS A 13 -3.86 -12.08 -11.62
N LYS A 14 -3.67 -12.58 -10.39
CA LYS A 14 -2.40 -13.11 -9.87
C LYS A 14 -1.77 -14.22 -10.74
N SER A 15 -2.55 -14.85 -11.62
CA SER A 15 -2.10 -15.86 -12.59
C SER A 15 -1.13 -15.36 -13.68
N LYS A 16 -0.90 -14.04 -13.82
CA LYS A 16 -0.04 -13.43 -14.86
C LYS A 16 1.21 -12.70 -14.31
N SER A 17 1.90 -13.26 -13.31
CA SER A 17 3.05 -12.61 -12.67
C SER A 17 4.22 -12.38 -13.65
N GLN A 18 4.56 -11.11 -13.91
CA GLN A 18 5.83 -10.70 -14.51
C GLN A 18 6.89 -10.49 -13.43
N ARG A 19 8.18 -10.51 -13.80
CA ARG A 19 9.30 -10.18 -12.91
C ARG A 19 9.50 -8.65 -12.93
N LEU A 20 9.47 -7.99 -11.76
CA LEU A 20 9.67 -6.52 -11.66
C LEU A 20 11.15 -6.12 -11.60
N PHE A 21 11.99 -6.92 -10.95
CA PHE A 21 13.42 -6.65 -10.77
C PHE A 21 14.26 -7.84 -11.21
N ASN A 22 15.45 -7.60 -11.77
CA ASN A 22 16.35 -8.65 -12.30
C ASN A 22 17.18 -9.38 -11.22
N ASN A 23 16.76 -9.30 -9.95
CA ASN A 23 17.39 -9.94 -8.80
C ASN A 23 16.31 -10.49 -7.85
N ASP A 24 16.71 -11.03 -6.70
CA ASP A 24 15.80 -11.61 -5.68
C ASP A 24 15.87 -10.83 -4.34
N ASN A 25 16.29 -9.56 -4.40
CA ASN A 25 16.36 -8.71 -3.22
C ASN A 25 14.94 -8.40 -2.67
N PRO A 26 14.79 -8.23 -1.34
CA PRO A 26 13.51 -7.84 -0.75
C PRO A 26 12.93 -6.58 -1.40
N ILE A 27 11.63 -6.62 -1.71
CA ILE A 27 10.92 -5.55 -2.41
C ILE A 27 10.11 -4.73 -1.41
N PHE A 28 10.39 -3.43 -1.36
CA PHE A 28 9.64 -2.46 -0.56
C PHE A 28 8.68 -1.68 -1.46
N TYR A 29 7.44 -1.48 -1.00
CA TYR A 29 6.44 -0.71 -1.71
C TYR A 29 6.13 0.58 -0.97
N TYR A 30 6.58 1.71 -1.51
CA TYR A 30 6.26 3.04 -0.99
C TYR A 30 5.01 3.60 -1.66
N ASN A 31 3.92 3.70 -0.90
CA ASN A 31 2.61 4.19 -1.36
C ASN A 31 2.01 5.20 -0.38
N PRO A 32 2.52 6.44 -0.36
CA PRO A 32 1.93 7.50 0.44
C PRO A 32 0.56 7.93 -0.10
N HIS A 33 -0.25 8.48 0.80
CA HIS A 33 -1.53 9.08 0.51
C HIS A 33 -1.36 10.36 -0.34
N TRP A 34 -2.43 10.79 -1.00
CA TRP A 34 -2.38 11.95 -1.89
C TRP A 34 -2.65 13.29 -1.17
N GLU A 35 -3.43 13.29 -0.08
CA GLU A 35 -3.71 14.51 0.67
C GLU A 35 -2.47 14.98 1.42
N ILE A 36 -1.92 16.13 0.98
CA ILE A 36 -0.60 16.63 1.40
C ILE A 36 -0.49 16.83 2.92
N GLU A 37 -1.59 17.21 3.59
CA GLU A 37 -1.62 17.46 5.04
C GLU A 37 -1.36 16.19 5.86
N PHE A 38 -1.63 15.01 5.30
CA PHE A 38 -1.43 13.73 5.96
C PHE A 38 -0.34 12.89 5.30
N SER A 39 -0.05 13.18 4.04
CA SER A 39 0.88 12.43 3.21
C SER A 39 2.32 12.58 3.70
N SER A 40 3.09 11.50 3.63
CA SER A 40 4.54 11.56 3.76
C SER A 40 5.23 12.03 2.48
N TYR A 41 4.54 12.07 1.35
CA TYR A 41 5.13 12.21 0.02
C TYR A 41 6.08 13.40 -0.11
N LEU A 42 5.63 14.64 0.12
CA LEU A 42 6.48 15.83 -0.06
C LEU A 42 7.64 15.92 0.93
N LYS A 43 7.48 15.36 2.14
CA LYS A 43 8.50 15.43 3.21
C LYS A 43 9.52 14.30 3.13
N TRP A 44 9.16 13.16 2.54
CA TRP A 44 9.95 11.92 2.59
C TRP A 44 10.32 11.34 1.24
N LYS A 45 9.78 11.82 0.11
CA LYS A 45 10.11 11.24 -1.21
C LYS A 45 11.62 11.16 -1.45
N ASP A 46 12.34 12.25 -1.19
CA ASP A 46 13.78 12.32 -1.46
C ASP A 46 14.56 11.46 -0.46
N VAL A 47 14.16 11.48 0.82
CA VAL A 47 14.73 10.62 1.88
C VAL A 47 14.62 9.13 1.52
N ILE A 48 13.44 8.70 1.07
CA ILE A 48 13.19 7.32 0.65
C ILE A 48 14.05 6.98 -0.57
N LEU A 49 14.02 7.81 -1.61
CA LEU A 49 14.76 7.56 -2.84
C LEU A 49 16.27 7.50 -2.59
N GLU A 50 16.82 8.43 -1.81
CA GLU A 50 18.23 8.44 -1.44
C GLU A 50 18.64 7.21 -0.64
N PHE A 51 17.82 6.78 0.32
CA PHE A 51 18.06 5.56 1.08
C PHE A 51 18.16 4.33 0.15
N PHE A 52 17.18 4.14 -0.75
CA PHE A 52 17.18 2.97 -1.63
C PHE A 52 18.24 3.05 -2.74
N LYS A 53 18.67 4.24 -3.17
CA LYS A 53 19.84 4.41 -4.04
C LYS A 53 21.12 3.91 -3.38
N GLN A 54 21.28 4.16 -2.08
CA GLN A 54 22.45 3.74 -1.31
C GLN A 54 22.40 2.27 -0.89
N LYS A 55 21.20 1.69 -0.72
CA LYS A 55 20.99 0.31 -0.24
C LYS A 55 20.50 -0.61 -1.36
N LYS A 56 21.33 -0.81 -2.40
CA LYS A 56 20.98 -1.62 -3.60
C LYS A 56 20.71 -3.11 -3.36
N PHE A 57 20.91 -3.60 -2.14
CA PHE A 57 20.47 -4.93 -1.69
C PHE A 57 18.98 -4.96 -1.31
N TYR A 58 18.26 -3.86 -1.48
CA TYR A 58 16.81 -3.77 -1.46
C TYR A 58 16.27 -3.20 -2.77
N ASN A 59 15.12 -3.70 -3.19
CA ASN A 59 14.37 -3.14 -4.30
C ASN A 59 13.28 -2.21 -3.77
N LEU A 60 12.99 -1.13 -4.50
CA LEU A 60 11.93 -0.17 -4.19
C LEU A 60 10.95 -0.07 -5.35
N ILE A 61 9.68 -0.29 -5.07
CA ILE A 61 8.57 0.19 -5.88
C ILE A 61 8.16 1.54 -5.29
N PHE A 62 8.53 2.62 -5.97
CA PHE A 62 8.10 3.97 -5.63
C PHE A 62 6.82 4.28 -6.43
N SER A 63 5.67 4.04 -5.81
CA SER A 63 4.38 4.22 -6.45
C SER A 63 3.39 4.88 -5.49
N PRO A 64 3.45 6.23 -5.36
CA PRO A 64 2.49 6.99 -4.58
C PRO A 64 1.10 6.93 -5.19
N HIS A 65 0.08 7.33 -4.43
CA HIS A 65 -1.28 7.36 -4.94
C HIS A 65 -1.37 8.21 -6.24
N PRO A 66 -1.99 7.74 -7.34
CA PRO A 66 -1.96 8.44 -8.64
C PRO A 66 -2.44 9.89 -8.62
N LEU A 67 -3.31 10.25 -7.66
CA LEU A 67 -3.75 11.64 -7.44
C LEU A 67 -2.61 12.60 -7.07
N ILE A 68 -1.47 12.12 -6.57
CA ILE A 68 -0.25 12.94 -6.41
C ILE A 68 0.14 13.58 -7.75
N GLN A 69 0.09 12.82 -8.85
CA GLN A 69 0.45 13.36 -10.15
C GLN A 69 -0.52 14.47 -10.60
N HIS A 70 -1.81 14.31 -10.32
CA HIS A 70 -2.83 15.34 -10.59
C HIS A 70 -2.63 16.58 -9.71
N LEU A 71 -2.31 16.39 -8.43
CA LEU A 71 -2.04 17.48 -7.50
C LEU A 71 -0.77 18.27 -7.87
N SER A 72 0.28 17.60 -8.32
CA SER A 72 1.49 18.27 -8.84
C SER A 72 1.13 19.26 -9.95
N LYS A 73 0.30 18.85 -10.92
CA LYS A 73 -0.15 19.76 -12.00
C LYS A 73 -0.95 20.96 -11.49
N LYS A 74 -1.74 20.77 -10.41
CA LYS A 74 -2.58 21.84 -9.83
C LYS A 74 -1.79 22.81 -8.95
N THR A 75 -0.81 22.31 -8.20
CA THR A 75 -0.09 23.06 -7.15
C THR A 75 1.32 23.46 -7.55
N GLY A 76 1.86 22.87 -8.61
CA GLY A 76 3.16 23.22 -9.19
C GLY A 76 4.38 22.56 -8.54
N TYR A 77 4.23 21.63 -7.58
CA TYR A 77 5.40 20.93 -7.04
C TYR A 77 5.97 19.93 -8.06
N GLU A 78 7.29 19.79 -8.04
CA GLU A 78 8.04 18.98 -9.00
C GLU A 78 7.95 17.47 -8.70
N LEU A 79 7.97 16.67 -9.77
CA LEU A 79 8.00 15.20 -9.75
C LEU A 79 9.35 14.70 -10.28
N ASN A 80 10.45 15.14 -9.67
CA ASN A 80 11.82 14.84 -10.13
C ASN A 80 12.13 13.34 -10.14
N GLU A 81 11.41 12.55 -9.33
CA GLU A 81 11.54 11.10 -9.30
C GLU A 81 11.19 10.41 -10.62
N LYS A 82 10.41 11.05 -11.52
CA LYS A 82 10.10 10.53 -12.86
C LYS A 82 11.34 10.22 -13.70
N ASN A 83 12.45 10.92 -13.41
CA ASN A 83 13.69 10.80 -14.16
C ASN A 83 14.71 9.86 -13.48
N ILE A 84 14.32 9.17 -12.40
CA ILE A 84 15.21 8.22 -11.72
C ILE A 84 15.37 6.97 -12.57
N VAL A 85 16.62 6.61 -12.81
CA VAL A 85 17.02 5.40 -13.54
C VAL A 85 17.97 4.62 -12.63
N GLU A 86 17.46 3.64 -11.90
CA GLU A 86 18.22 2.75 -11.01
C GLU A 86 17.69 1.33 -11.14
N ASP A 87 18.57 0.34 -11.23
CA ASP A 87 18.18 -1.07 -11.43
C ASP A 87 17.34 -1.64 -10.27
N ASN A 88 17.43 -1.04 -9.08
CA ASN A 88 16.72 -1.45 -7.88
C ASN A 88 15.55 -0.53 -7.51
N ILE A 89 15.21 0.47 -8.34
CA ILE A 89 14.08 1.38 -8.09
C ILE A 89 13.16 1.42 -9.31
N LEU A 90 11.93 0.96 -9.12
CA LEU A 90 10.83 1.11 -10.06
C LEU A 90 10.01 2.33 -9.64
N VAL A 91 10.01 3.39 -10.44
CA VAL A 91 9.11 4.54 -10.25
C VAL A 91 7.89 4.37 -11.13
N ASP A 92 6.70 4.35 -10.53
CA ASP A 92 5.43 4.31 -11.26
C ASP A 92 4.42 5.25 -10.62
N LEU A 93 4.02 6.29 -11.35
CA LEU A 93 3.15 7.34 -10.84
C LEU A 93 1.72 7.29 -11.40
N GLU A 94 1.44 6.43 -12.38
CA GLU A 94 0.17 6.51 -13.11
C GLU A 94 -0.32 5.22 -13.77
N SER A 95 0.46 4.13 -13.80
CA SER A 95 -0.01 2.90 -14.43
C SER A 95 -1.14 2.24 -13.64
N ASP A 96 -1.89 1.33 -14.28
CA ASP A 96 -2.92 0.54 -13.62
C ASP A 96 -2.36 -0.27 -12.43
N GLN A 97 -1.06 -0.62 -12.45
CA GLN A 97 -0.39 -1.38 -11.40
C GLN A 97 -0.38 -0.66 -10.05
N CYS A 98 -0.47 0.68 -10.05
CA CYS A 98 -0.61 1.50 -8.87
C CYS A 98 -1.89 1.21 -8.07
N LEU A 99 -2.93 0.68 -8.72
CA LEU A 99 -4.26 0.50 -8.13
C LEU A 99 -4.77 -0.94 -8.22
N ASP A 100 -4.21 -1.77 -9.08
CA ASP A 100 -4.76 -3.09 -9.36
C ASP A 100 -4.26 -4.23 -8.45
N GLY A 101 -3.41 -3.91 -7.49
CA GLY A 101 -2.86 -4.89 -6.55
C GLY A 101 -1.64 -5.66 -7.07
N THR A 102 -1.09 -5.31 -8.24
CA THR A 102 0.18 -5.87 -8.72
C THR A 102 1.28 -5.63 -7.68
N TYR A 103 1.49 -4.37 -7.28
CA TYR A 103 2.54 -4.03 -6.31
C TYR A 103 2.28 -4.56 -4.91
N THR A 104 1.02 -4.56 -4.46
CA THR A 104 0.68 -5.18 -3.17
C THR A 104 0.94 -6.67 -3.18
N SER A 105 0.75 -7.37 -4.31
CA SER A 105 1.00 -8.82 -4.37
C SER A 105 2.48 -9.19 -4.42
N MET A 106 3.30 -8.32 -5.02
CA MET A 106 4.70 -8.58 -5.33
C MET A 106 5.68 -8.11 -4.25
N ALA A 107 5.36 -7.06 -3.50
CA ALA A 107 6.26 -6.55 -2.48
C ALA A 107 6.28 -7.39 -1.20
N ASP A 108 7.39 -7.31 -0.45
CA ASP A 108 7.61 -8.00 0.82
C ASP A 108 7.27 -7.11 2.02
N VAL A 109 7.51 -5.80 1.88
CA VAL A 109 7.30 -4.80 2.94
C VAL A 109 6.54 -3.60 2.40
N TYR A 110 5.51 -3.17 3.13
CA TYR A 110 4.75 -1.95 2.82
C TYR A 110 5.36 -0.75 3.54
N ILE A 111 5.52 0.37 2.83
CA ILE A 111 5.87 1.67 3.40
C ILE A 111 4.77 2.64 3.00
N GLY A 112 4.13 3.27 3.98
CA GLY A 112 3.08 4.24 3.72
C GLY A 112 2.87 5.19 4.87
N ASP A 113 1.70 5.81 4.86
CA ASP A 113 1.22 6.78 5.84
C ASP A 113 -0.22 6.42 6.22
N ILE A 114 -1.21 7.24 5.87
CA ILE A 114 -2.64 7.00 6.09
C ILE A 114 -3.34 6.37 4.88
N SER A 115 -2.62 6.02 3.81
CA SER A 115 -3.21 5.42 2.60
C SER A 115 -4.03 4.16 2.92
N SER A 116 -5.25 4.10 2.38
CA SER A 116 -6.13 2.93 2.53
C SER A 116 -5.59 1.67 1.85
N MET A 117 -4.57 1.79 0.99
CA MET A 117 -3.90 0.65 0.35
C MET A 117 -3.38 -0.39 1.35
N VAL A 118 -3.07 0.03 2.58
CA VAL A 118 -2.65 -0.91 3.63
C VAL A 118 -3.74 -1.91 4.02
N THR A 119 -5.02 -1.58 3.79
CA THR A 119 -6.11 -2.55 4.00
C THR A 119 -6.00 -3.71 3.01
N GLU A 120 -5.79 -3.42 1.72
CA GLU A 120 -5.57 -4.44 0.69
C GLU A 120 -4.34 -5.27 0.98
N TRP A 121 -3.25 -4.62 1.40
CA TRP A 121 -2.00 -5.26 1.82
C TRP A 121 -2.23 -6.32 2.90
N VAL A 122 -2.91 -5.93 4.00
CA VAL A 122 -3.18 -6.80 5.15
C VAL A 122 -4.19 -7.90 4.79
N MET A 123 -5.22 -7.58 4.02
CA MET A 123 -6.24 -8.55 3.59
C MET A 123 -5.65 -9.63 2.68
N GLU A 124 -4.70 -9.29 1.81
CA GLU A 124 -4.04 -10.27 0.96
C GLU A 124 -3.20 -11.26 1.80
N LYS A 125 -2.19 -10.78 2.51
CA LYS A 125 -1.36 -11.59 3.42
C LYS A 125 -0.70 -10.71 4.50
N PRO A 126 -0.74 -11.11 5.78
CA PRO A 126 0.02 -10.44 6.85
C PRO A 126 1.51 -10.36 6.49
N ARG A 127 2.04 -9.14 6.46
CA ARG A 127 3.42 -8.82 6.10
C ARG A 127 3.85 -7.53 6.81
N PRO A 128 5.15 -7.30 7.02
CA PRO A 128 5.65 -6.09 7.64
C PRO A 128 5.11 -4.80 6.98
N CYS A 129 4.76 -3.82 7.82
CA CYS A 129 4.40 -2.47 7.42
C CYS A 129 5.28 -1.46 8.18
N ILE A 130 5.70 -0.41 7.48
CA ILE A 130 6.37 0.77 8.04
C ILE A 130 5.48 1.97 7.74
N PHE A 131 5.14 2.74 8.76
CA PHE A 131 4.32 3.94 8.64
C PHE A 131 5.14 5.19 8.97
N ILE A 132 5.14 6.16 8.07
CA ILE A 132 5.91 7.39 8.21
C ILE A 132 5.04 8.46 8.86
N ASN A 133 5.40 8.85 10.07
CA ASN A 133 4.79 9.98 10.78
C ASN A 133 5.42 11.31 10.35
N ALA A 134 5.20 11.70 9.10
CA ALA A 134 5.83 12.87 8.50
C ALA A 134 5.45 14.21 9.18
N HIS A 135 4.37 14.21 9.98
CA HIS A 135 3.82 15.40 10.62
C HIS A 135 3.92 15.36 12.15
N ASN A 136 4.66 14.39 12.71
CA ASN A 136 4.87 14.24 14.16
C ASN A 136 3.56 14.23 14.97
N VAL A 137 2.51 13.62 14.43
CA VAL A 137 1.20 13.59 15.07
C VAL A 137 1.20 12.64 16.26
N ASN A 138 0.45 13.01 17.31
CA ASN A 138 0.16 12.10 18.40
C ASN A 138 -0.98 11.15 18.00
N TRP A 139 -0.61 10.11 17.27
CA TRP A 139 -1.56 9.20 16.62
C TRP A 139 -2.17 8.15 17.57
N LYS A 140 -1.56 7.90 18.74
CA LYS A 140 -2.01 6.85 19.65
C LYS A 140 -3.37 7.20 20.25
N GLY A 141 -4.37 6.37 19.94
CA GLY A 141 -5.76 6.60 20.36
C GLY A 141 -6.54 7.52 19.43
N ASN A 142 -5.97 7.92 18.30
CA ASN A 142 -6.69 8.62 17.22
C ASN A 142 -7.10 7.59 16.14
N ASP A 143 -8.40 7.52 15.85
CA ASP A 143 -8.98 6.59 14.88
C ASP A 143 -8.58 6.89 13.43
N ASP A 144 -8.25 8.14 13.10
CA ASP A 144 -7.73 8.52 11.78
C ASP A 144 -6.42 7.79 11.44
N TYR A 145 -5.68 7.40 12.48
CA TYR A 145 -4.42 6.66 12.38
C TYR A 145 -4.56 5.20 12.82
N TYR A 146 -5.78 4.66 12.87
CA TYR A 146 -6.03 3.28 13.30
C TYR A 146 -5.14 2.25 12.57
N MET A 147 -4.91 2.47 11.27
CA MET A 147 -4.10 1.61 10.42
C MET A 147 -2.63 1.51 10.87
N TRP A 148 -2.10 2.53 11.56
CA TRP A 148 -0.71 2.54 12.03
C TRP A 148 -0.43 1.48 13.09
N ARG A 149 -1.46 0.91 13.70
CA ARG A 149 -1.34 -0.23 14.62
C ARG A 149 -0.86 -1.50 13.94
N PHE A 150 -0.83 -1.55 12.61
CA PHE A 150 -0.44 -2.74 11.83
C PHE A 150 1.04 -2.78 11.48
N GLY A 151 1.84 -1.81 11.94
CA GLY A 151 3.22 -1.67 11.50
C GLY A 151 4.06 -0.80 12.43
N LYS A 152 5.34 -0.72 12.13
CA LYS A 152 6.28 0.14 12.85
C LYS A 152 6.08 1.57 12.37
N VAL A 153 5.63 2.44 13.27
CA VAL A 153 5.62 3.89 13.04
C VAL A 153 7.01 4.47 13.27
N VAL A 154 7.47 5.32 12.34
CA VAL A 154 8.76 6.00 12.36
C VAL A 154 8.57 7.50 12.18
N ASN A 155 9.37 8.30 12.89
CA ASN A 155 9.30 9.76 12.89
C ASN A 155 10.56 10.39 12.25
N GLU A 156 11.65 9.64 12.18
CA GLU A 156 12.94 10.10 11.69
C GLU A 156 13.69 9.02 10.90
N LEU A 157 14.70 9.45 10.14
CA LEU A 157 15.47 8.57 9.26
C LEU A 157 16.07 7.38 10.02
N LYS A 158 16.65 7.61 11.21
CA LYS A 158 17.28 6.53 11.96
C LYS A 158 16.30 5.41 12.32
N GLU A 159 15.10 5.77 12.75
CA GLU A 159 14.02 4.81 13.01
C GLU A 159 13.57 4.10 11.73
N PHE A 160 13.53 4.80 10.59
CA PHE A 160 13.21 4.22 9.29
C PHE A 160 14.25 3.17 8.86
N GLU A 161 15.54 3.46 8.97
CA GLU A 161 16.61 2.52 8.63
C GLU A 161 16.52 1.23 9.46
N ASP A 162 16.31 1.38 10.77
CA ASP A 162 16.21 0.26 11.70
C ASP A 162 14.93 -0.56 11.42
N ALA A 163 13.82 0.10 11.07
CA ALA A 163 12.58 -0.55 10.69
C ALA A 163 12.72 -1.34 9.38
N VAL A 164 13.36 -0.76 8.36
CA VAL A 164 13.67 -1.43 7.08
C VAL A 164 14.48 -2.69 7.35
N LYS A 165 15.59 -2.59 8.09
CA LYS A 165 16.45 -3.74 8.41
C LYS A 165 15.70 -4.82 9.18
N LYS A 166 14.85 -4.46 10.15
CA LYS A 166 14.10 -5.45 10.93
C LYS A 166 13.03 -6.16 10.10
N SER A 167 12.35 -5.41 9.23
CA SER A 167 11.19 -5.88 8.47
C SER A 167 11.50 -7.04 7.52
N THR A 168 12.73 -7.15 7.01
CA THR A 168 13.14 -8.25 6.12
C THR A 168 13.28 -9.60 6.82
N HIS A 169 13.34 -9.60 8.15
CA HIS A 169 13.54 -10.82 8.95
C HIS A 169 12.32 -11.21 9.78
N HIS A 170 11.51 -10.23 10.21
CA HIS A 170 10.42 -10.48 11.16
C HIS A 170 9.24 -9.51 11.02
N ASN A 171 8.03 -10.01 11.24
CA ASN A 171 6.80 -9.22 11.31
C ASN A 171 6.22 -9.21 12.74
N ASP A 172 6.60 -8.22 13.57
CA ASP A 172 6.08 -8.11 14.95
C ASP A 172 4.55 -7.91 15.00
N PHE A 173 3.94 -7.47 13.89
CA PHE A 173 2.54 -7.07 13.81
C PHE A 173 1.65 -8.14 13.21
N GLU A 174 2.17 -9.34 12.93
CA GLU A 174 1.42 -10.41 12.27
C GLU A 174 0.11 -10.76 13.01
N LYS A 175 0.14 -10.80 14.34
CA LYS A 175 -1.03 -11.14 15.16
C LYS A 175 -2.18 -10.14 14.98
N ILE A 176 -1.89 -8.84 15.02
CA ILE A 176 -2.91 -7.79 14.87
C ILE A 176 -3.40 -7.72 13.42
N GLN A 177 -2.51 -7.91 12.45
CA GLN A 177 -2.85 -7.98 11.02
C GLN A 177 -3.79 -9.16 10.71
N LYS A 178 -3.52 -10.35 11.27
CA LYS A 178 -4.42 -11.52 11.15
C LYS A 178 -5.78 -11.25 11.76
N LYS A 179 -5.83 -10.59 12.92
CA LYS A 179 -7.10 -10.21 13.56
C LYS A 179 -7.93 -9.32 12.63
N LEU A 180 -7.33 -8.26 12.09
CA LEU A 180 -8.00 -7.36 11.14
C LEU A 180 -8.47 -8.11 9.89
N LYS A 181 -7.59 -8.92 9.29
CA LYS A 181 -7.94 -9.71 8.11
C LYS A 181 -9.19 -10.57 8.37
N ASN A 182 -9.30 -11.19 9.53
CA ASN A 182 -10.47 -11.98 9.91
C ASN A 182 -11.73 -11.14 10.18
N GLU A 183 -11.59 -9.89 10.62
CA GLU A 183 -12.72 -8.97 10.80
C GLU A 183 -13.27 -8.47 9.45
N PHE A 184 -12.41 -8.28 8.45
CA PHE A 184 -12.80 -7.75 7.13
C PHE A 184 -13.16 -8.83 6.09
N ILE A 185 -12.69 -10.07 6.26
CA ILE A 185 -13.09 -11.17 5.38
C ILE A 185 -14.49 -11.63 5.77
N TYR A 186 -15.47 -11.20 4.96
CA TYR A 186 -16.79 -11.79 4.98
C TYR A 186 -16.69 -13.26 4.53
N SER A 187 -16.91 -14.19 5.46
CA SER A 187 -16.87 -15.62 5.18
C SER A 187 -18.23 -16.07 4.63
N SER A 188 -18.27 -16.43 3.36
CA SER A 188 -19.44 -16.96 2.66
C SER A 188 -19.00 -17.98 1.61
N ASP A 189 -19.86 -18.92 1.26
CA ASP A 189 -19.63 -19.89 0.17
C ASP A 189 -19.57 -19.22 -1.21
N LYS A 190 -19.95 -17.94 -1.30
CA LYS A 190 -19.98 -17.16 -2.54
C LYS A 190 -19.01 -16.00 -2.45
N SER A 191 -18.43 -15.62 -3.59
CA SER A 191 -17.51 -14.48 -3.67
C SER A 191 -18.23 -13.17 -3.36
N SER A 192 -17.48 -12.15 -2.95
CA SER A 192 -18.05 -10.81 -2.74
C SER A 192 -18.69 -10.27 -4.02
N SER A 193 -18.09 -10.58 -5.17
CA SER A 193 -18.61 -10.24 -6.49
C SER A 193 -19.97 -10.88 -6.75
N ASP A 194 -20.12 -12.18 -6.44
CA ASP A 194 -21.39 -12.90 -6.61
C ASP A 194 -22.50 -12.36 -5.70
N LEU A 195 -22.14 -12.03 -4.45
CA LEU A 195 -23.08 -11.48 -3.48
C LEU A 195 -23.58 -10.10 -3.91
N CYS A 196 -22.69 -9.24 -4.41
CA CYS A 196 -23.05 -7.95 -4.99
C CYS A 196 -23.97 -8.12 -6.20
N ALA A 197 -23.61 -9.01 -7.14
CA ALA A 197 -24.40 -9.24 -8.36
C ALA A 197 -25.82 -9.71 -8.03
N ARG A 198 -25.97 -10.68 -7.12
CA ARG A 198 -27.28 -11.19 -6.67
C ARG A 198 -28.13 -10.12 -5.98
N PHE A 199 -27.51 -9.23 -5.20
CA PHE A 199 -28.23 -8.14 -4.57
C PHE A 199 -28.81 -7.17 -5.61
N ILE A 200 -28.01 -6.82 -6.63
CA ILE A 200 -28.45 -5.98 -7.76
C ILE A 200 -29.61 -6.65 -8.51
N GLU A 201 -29.45 -7.93 -8.87
CA GLU A 201 -30.49 -8.73 -9.55
C GLU A 201 -31.80 -8.75 -8.77
N THR A 202 -31.73 -8.96 -7.45
CA THR A 202 -32.91 -8.94 -6.56
C THR A 202 -33.59 -7.58 -6.56
N LYS A 203 -32.83 -6.47 -6.56
CA LYS A 203 -33.42 -5.12 -6.58
C LYS A 203 -34.06 -4.76 -7.91
N LEU A 204 -33.50 -5.23 -9.02
CA LEU A 204 -34.05 -5.02 -10.36
C LEU A 204 -35.28 -5.90 -10.64
N SER A 205 -35.41 -7.04 -9.97
CA SER A 205 -36.54 -7.97 -10.12
C SER A 205 -37.78 -7.58 -9.32
N ILE A 206 -37.71 -6.54 -8.48
CA ILE A 206 -38.86 -6.01 -7.75
C ILE A 206 -39.55 -4.97 -8.64
N PRO A 207 -40.82 -5.16 -9.04
CA PRO A 207 -41.53 -4.16 -9.83
C PRO A 207 -41.60 -2.82 -9.09
N SER A 208 -41.31 -1.72 -9.79
CA SER A 208 -41.52 -0.37 -9.26
C SER A 208 -42.99 -0.22 -8.83
N LYS A 209 -43.20 0.14 -7.56
CA LYS A 209 -44.53 0.51 -7.04
C LYS A 209 -45.01 1.82 -7.65
#